data_AF-A0A963NV05-F1
#
_entry.id   AF-A0A963NV05-F1
#
_cell.length_a   1.000
_cell.length_b   1.000
_cell.length_c   1.000
_cell.angle_alpha   90.00
_cell.angle_beta   90.00
_cell.angle_gamma   90.00
#
_symmetry.space_group_name_H-M   'P 1'
#
loop_
_entity.id
_entity.type
_entity.pdbx_description
1 polymer ?
#
loop_
_entity_poly.entity_id
_entity_poly.type
_entity_poly.pdbx_seq_one_letter_code
_entity_poly.pdbx_strand_id
1 'polypeptide(L)'
;MTASARAPSPPPGQTPPGAPLQRSALLSQMRSDTQVRIEKAVLDLFSRRDFHEVGLIDVARAANVSLQTIYKYFGSKEVLVYTMLDVMLGRLAERMIDHLQGLDDVRERLRKTCWVTLDYMDKHP
;
A
#
# COMPACT_ATOMS: atom_id res chain seq x y z
N MET A 1 13.81 23.29 -33.77
CA MET A 1 12.65 23.47 -32.87
C MET A 1 12.00 22.11 -32.67
N THR A 2 12.38 21.39 -31.62
CA THR A 2 11.89 20.03 -31.34
C THR A 2 10.61 20.13 -30.50
N ALA A 3 9.47 19.81 -31.11
CA ALA A 3 8.21 19.71 -30.41
C ALA A 3 8.24 18.50 -29.46
N SER A 4 8.21 18.77 -28.15
CA SER A 4 8.04 17.76 -27.12
C SER A 4 6.59 17.28 -27.17
N ALA A 5 6.36 16.15 -27.86
CA ALA A 5 5.07 15.49 -27.89
C ALA A 5 4.80 14.88 -26.50
N ARG A 6 3.88 15.49 -25.75
CA ARG A 6 3.35 14.93 -24.51
C ARG A 6 2.50 13.71 -24.85
N ALA A 7 2.97 12.53 -24.47
CA ALA A 7 2.22 11.29 -24.63
C ALA A 7 0.87 11.38 -23.89
N PRO A 8 -0.22 10.83 -24.46
CA PRO A 8 -1.54 10.86 -23.84
C PRO A 8 -1.54 10.06 -22.53
N SER A 9 -2.23 10.58 -21.51
CA SER A 9 -2.47 9.89 -20.25
C SER A 9 -3.21 8.57 -20.52
N PRO A 10 -2.80 7.43 -19.93
CA PRO A 10 -3.50 6.16 -20.11
C PRO A 10 -4.90 6.22 -19.47
N PRO A 11 -5.89 5.47 -20.02
CA PRO A 11 -7.25 5.42 -19.49
C PRO A 11 -7.30 4.78 -18.09
N PRO A 12 -8.28 5.16 -17.24
CA PRO A 12 -8.45 4.59 -15.91
C PRO A 12 -8.77 3.09 -16.02
N GLY A 13 -8.00 2.25 -15.30
CA GLY A 13 -8.19 0.79 -15.27
C GLY A 13 -7.14 -0.05 -15.99
N GLN A 14 -6.20 0.58 -16.72
CA GLN A 14 -5.02 -0.13 -17.21
C GLN A 14 -3.87 0.09 -16.23
N THR A 15 -3.38 -0.99 -15.61
CA THR A 15 -2.10 -0.98 -14.89
C THR A 15 -1.04 -0.41 -15.85
N PRO A 16 -0.39 0.73 -15.55
CA PRO A 16 0.61 1.27 -16.45
C PRO A 16 1.69 0.20 -16.67
N PRO A 17 2.12 -0.05 -17.92
CA PRO A 17 3.21 -0.98 -18.19
C PRO A 17 4.54 -0.31 -17.78
N GLY A 18 4.82 -0.39 -16.49
CA GLY A 18 6.14 -0.21 -15.89
C GLY A 18 6.27 -1.37 -14.92
N ALA A 19 7.29 -2.21 -15.10
CA ALA A 19 7.48 -3.42 -14.28
C ALA A 19 7.51 -3.06 -12.76
N PRO A 20 7.14 -4.00 -11.86
CA PRO A 20 7.27 -3.81 -10.39
C PRO A 20 8.60 -3.16 -9.97
N LEU A 21 9.67 -3.50 -10.70
CA LEU A 21 11.04 -3.00 -10.52
C LEU A 21 11.23 -1.49 -10.76
N GLN A 22 10.47 -0.87 -11.69
CA GLN A 22 10.55 0.59 -11.90
C GLN A 22 9.78 1.36 -10.83
N ARG A 23 8.69 0.79 -10.32
CA ARG A 23 7.92 1.42 -9.23
C ARG A 23 8.66 1.39 -7.91
N SER A 24 9.28 0.26 -7.56
CA SER A 24 10.12 0.19 -6.36
C SER A 24 11.27 1.21 -6.40
N ALA A 25 11.88 1.41 -7.57
CA ALA A 25 12.90 2.44 -7.80
C ALA A 25 12.37 3.88 -7.67
N LEU A 26 11.14 4.16 -8.11
CA LEU A 26 10.50 5.47 -7.93
C LEU A 26 10.14 5.74 -6.47
N LEU A 27 9.60 4.74 -5.77
CA LEU A 27 9.22 4.86 -4.36
C LEU A 27 10.44 5.03 -3.44
N SER A 28 11.57 4.41 -3.76
CA SER A 28 12.82 4.59 -3.02
C SER A 28 13.43 6.00 -3.16
N GLN A 29 12.99 6.79 -4.15
CA GLN A 29 13.31 8.22 -4.24
C GLN A 29 12.40 9.10 -3.39
N MET A 30 11.30 8.55 -2.86
CA MET A 30 10.41 9.29 -1.96
C MET A 30 11.07 9.43 -0.59
N ARG A 31 10.96 10.61 0.01
CA ARG A 31 11.40 10.80 1.40
C ARG A 31 10.63 9.85 2.31
N SER A 32 11.34 9.14 3.20
CA SER A 32 10.74 8.17 4.11
C SER A 32 9.64 8.77 4.97
N ASP A 33 9.82 10.00 5.45
CA ASP A 33 8.80 10.74 6.22
C ASP A 33 7.49 10.92 5.44
N THR A 34 7.59 11.13 4.13
CA THR A 34 6.44 11.36 3.25
C THR A 34 5.74 10.05 2.94
N GLN A 35 6.49 8.97 2.72
CA GLN A 35 5.95 7.63 2.54
C GLN A 35 5.14 7.20 3.76
N VAL A 36 5.67 7.39 4.98
CA VAL A 36 4.98 7.04 6.24
C VAL A 36 3.68 7.83 6.42
N ARG A 37 3.65 9.13 6.08
CA ARG A 37 2.41 9.93 6.16
C ARG A 37 1.36 9.44 5.17
N ILE A 38 1.76 9.08 3.96
CA ILE A 38 0.85 8.54 2.94
C ILE A 38 0.30 7.19 3.40
N GLU A 39 1.15 6.29 3.88
CA GLU A 39 0.73 5.01 4.42
C GLU A 39 -0.31 5.16 5.54
N LYS A 40 -0.03 6.03 6.52
CA LYS A 40 -0.95 6.30 7.63
C LYS A 40 -2.29 6.87 7.14
N ALA A 41 -2.25 7.79 6.18
CA ALA A 41 -3.45 8.38 5.60
C ALA A 41 -4.31 7.34 4.88
N VAL A 42 -3.68 6.44 4.12
CA VAL A 42 -4.37 5.34 3.43
C VAL A 42 -5.02 4.42 4.45
N LEU A 43 -4.27 3.97 5.46
CA LEU A 43 -4.81 3.08 6.49
C LEU A 43 -6.00 3.70 7.23
N ASP A 44 -5.92 4.98 7.60
CA ASP A 44 -7.01 5.66 8.31
C ASP A 44 -8.25 5.88 7.43
N LEU A 45 -8.07 6.23 6.15
CA LEU A 45 -9.20 6.47 5.24
C LEU A 45 -9.92 5.17 4.88
N PHE A 46 -9.17 4.12 4.51
CA PHE A 46 -9.75 2.84 4.08
C PHE A 46 -10.19 1.94 5.25
N SER A 47 -9.87 2.29 6.50
CA SER A 47 -10.45 1.62 7.69
C SER A 47 -11.83 2.15 8.08
N ARG A 48 -12.25 3.30 7.54
CA ARG A 48 -13.49 3.98 7.93
C ARG A 48 -14.49 4.15 6.79
N ARG A 49 -14.08 3.95 5.54
CA ARG A 49 -14.84 4.28 4.34
C ARG A 49 -14.61 3.24 3.26
N ASP A 50 -15.62 3.08 2.39
CA ASP A 50 -15.54 2.14 1.29
C ASP A 50 -14.59 2.62 0.19
N PHE A 51 -14.08 1.67 -0.61
CA PHE A 51 -13.09 1.95 -1.64
C PHE A 51 -13.52 3.06 -2.60
N HIS A 52 -14.80 3.11 -2.99
CA HIS A 52 -15.32 4.08 -3.95
C HIS A 52 -15.43 5.51 -3.37
N GLU A 53 -15.56 5.64 -2.05
CA GLU A 53 -15.75 6.92 -1.36
C GLU A 53 -14.43 7.69 -1.17
N VAL A 54 -13.30 6.99 -1.17
CA VAL A 54 -11.98 7.60 -0.98
C VAL A 54 -11.40 8.03 -2.33
N GLY A 55 -11.04 9.30 -2.47
CA GLY A 55 -10.32 9.84 -3.60
C GLY A 55 -8.82 10.04 -3.32
N LEU A 56 -8.01 10.13 -4.38
CA LEU A 56 -6.58 10.48 -4.26
C LEU A 56 -6.35 11.85 -3.60
N ILE A 57 -7.30 12.77 -3.79
CA ILE A 57 -7.26 14.09 -3.15
C ILE A 57 -7.46 14.02 -1.64
N ASP A 58 -8.24 13.06 -1.14
CA ASP A 58 -8.44 12.87 0.29
C ASP A 58 -7.18 12.31 0.94
N VAL A 59 -6.52 11.36 0.27
CA VAL A 59 -5.21 10.84 0.70
C VAL A 59 -4.17 11.95 0.70
N ALA A 60 -4.10 12.78 -0.34
CA ALA A 60 -3.17 13.90 -0.43
C ALA A 60 -3.36 14.87 0.76
N ARG A 61 -4.62 15.22 1.05
CA ARG A 61 -4.99 16.11 2.17
C ARG A 61 -4.60 15.50 3.51
N ALA A 62 -4.96 14.23 3.76
CA ALA A 62 -4.69 13.54 5.02
C ALA A 62 -3.18 13.32 5.26
N ALA A 63 -2.40 13.08 4.19
CA ALA A 63 -0.95 12.89 4.27
C ALA A 63 -0.15 14.21 4.27
N ASN A 64 -0.82 15.36 4.12
CA ASN A 64 -0.22 16.68 3.96
C ASN A 64 0.82 16.71 2.82
N VAL A 65 0.39 16.31 1.62
CA VAL A 65 1.19 16.35 0.39
C VAL A 65 0.35 16.91 -0.76
N SER A 66 1.02 17.37 -1.82
CA SER A 66 0.29 17.82 -3.00
C SER A 66 -0.37 16.65 -3.73
N LEU A 67 -1.52 16.88 -4.36
CA LEU A 67 -2.15 15.89 -5.23
C LEU A 67 -1.24 15.50 -6.41
N GLN A 68 -0.43 16.44 -6.91
CA GLN A 68 0.58 16.16 -7.94
C GLN A 68 1.63 15.15 -7.45
N THR A 69 2.03 15.22 -6.17
CA THR A 69 2.92 14.23 -5.55
C THR A 69 2.28 12.85 -5.60
N ILE A 70 1.02 12.72 -5.18
CA ILE A 70 0.30 11.43 -5.23
C ILE A 70 0.23 10.88 -6.67
N TYR A 71 -0.14 11.71 -7.64
CA TYR A 71 -0.16 11.29 -9.05
C TYR A 71 1.21 10.90 -9.59
N LYS A 72 2.27 11.62 -9.22
CA LYS A 72 3.65 11.33 -9.65
C LYS A 72 4.09 9.92 -9.25
N TYR A 73 3.77 9.50 -8.02
CA TYR A 73 4.25 8.23 -7.47
C TYR A 73 3.30 7.06 -7.72
N PHE A 74 1.99 7.30 -7.72
CA PHE A 74 1.01 6.22 -7.77
C PHE A 74 0.16 6.22 -9.04
N GLY A 75 -0.10 7.38 -9.65
CA GLY A 75 -0.88 7.50 -10.88
C GLY A 75 -2.39 7.25 -10.72
N SER A 76 -2.80 6.20 -9.99
CA SER A 76 -4.20 5.85 -9.73
C SER A 76 -4.44 5.40 -8.28
N LYS A 77 -5.71 5.34 -7.88
CA LYS A 77 -6.11 4.87 -6.54
C LYS A 77 -5.79 3.38 -6.34
N GLU A 78 -6.01 2.58 -7.39
CA GLU A 78 -5.73 1.15 -7.39
C GLU A 78 -4.24 0.90 -7.18
N VAL A 79 -3.39 1.58 -7.96
CA VAL A 79 -1.93 1.46 -7.81
C VAL A 79 -1.48 1.93 -6.44
N LEU A 80 -2.06 2.99 -5.90
CA LEU A 80 -1.76 3.45 -4.54
C LEU A 80 -2.09 2.37 -3.50
N VAL A 81 -3.28 1.79 -3.54
CA VAL A 81 -3.69 0.74 -2.60
C VAL A 81 -2.83 -0.50 -2.75
N TYR A 82 -2.59 -1.00 -3.97
CA TYR A 82 -1.74 -2.16 -4.20
C TYR A 82 -0.31 -1.94 -3.69
N THR A 83 0.24 -0.75 -3.93
CA THR A 83 1.58 -0.40 -3.45
C THR A 83 1.63 -0.39 -1.92
N MET A 84 0.62 0.17 -1.25
CA MET A 84 0.59 0.18 0.22
C MET A 84 0.43 -1.23 0.79
N LEU A 85 -0.42 -2.06 0.18
CA LEU A 85 -0.56 -3.47 0.56
C LEU A 85 0.76 -4.22 0.41
N ASP A 86 1.46 -4.08 -0.70
CA ASP A 86 2.75 -4.74 -0.93
C ASP A 86 3.78 -4.38 0.16
N VAL A 87 3.88 -3.09 0.51
CA VAL A 87 4.78 -2.60 1.56
C VAL A 87 4.36 -3.07 2.96
N MET A 88 3.06 -3.16 3.25
CA MET A 88 2.56 -3.63 4.54
C MET A 88 2.71 -5.14 4.69
N LEU A 89 2.35 -5.92 3.66
CA LEU A 89 2.49 -7.38 3.64
C LEU A 89 3.96 -7.79 3.66
N GLY A 90 4.84 -7.06 2.95
CA GLY A 90 6.28 -7.27 3.02
C GLY A 90 6.83 -7.12 4.44
N ARG A 91 6.50 -6.02 5.12
CA ARG A 91 6.89 -5.81 6.54
C ARG A 91 6.27 -6.85 7.49
N LEU A 92 5.05 -7.31 7.23
CA LEU A 92 4.43 -8.38 8.00
C LEU A 92 5.19 -9.70 7.80
N ALA A 93 5.53 -10.04 6.56
CA ALA A 93 6.28 -11.25 6.22
C ALA A 93 7.67 -11.24 6.86
N GLU A 94 8.40 -10.12 6.80
CA GLU A 94 9.69 -9.94 7.49
C GLU A 94 9.55 -10.18 8.99
N ARG A 95 8.56 -9.55 9.64
CA ARG A 95 8.31 -9.76 11.07
C ARG A 95 7.94 -11.20 11.41
N MET A 96 7.15 -11.87 10.56
CA MET A 96 6.83 -13.28 10.73
C MET A 96 8.09 -14.13 10.64
N ILE A 97 8.95 -13.90 9.65
CA ILE A 97 10.23 -14.61 9.51
C ILE A 97 11.09 -14.41 10.76
N ASP A 98 11.28 -13.16 11.20
CA ASP A 98 12.06 -12.84 12.40
C ASP A 98 11.52 -13.51 13.67
N HIS A 99 10.19 -13.57 13.84
CA HIS A 99 9.56 -14.18 15.02
C HIS A 99 9.44 -15.72 14.94
N LEU A 100 9.60 -16.29 13.75
CA LEU A 100 9.57 -17.73 13.51
C LEU A 100 10.98 -18.35 13.55
N GLN A 101 12.05 -17.54 13.43
CA GLN A 101 13.42 -18.00 13.68
C GLN A 101 13.55 -18.46 15.15
N GLY A 102 13.83 -19.74 15.35
CA GLY A 102 13.98 -20.36 16.68
C GLY A 102 12.77 -21.14 17.20
N LEU A 103 11.80 -21.45 16.33
CA LEU A 103 10.74 -22.39 16.65
C LEU A 103 10.93 -23.73 15.97
N ASP A 104 10.87 -24.78 16.77
CA ASP A 104 11.02 -26.13 16.25
C ASP A 104 9.73 -26.70 15.61
N ASP A 105 8.57 -26.01 15.67
CA ASP A 105 7.36 -26.42 14.93
C ASP A 105 6.44 -25.27 14.49
N VAL A 106 6.55 -24.89 13.22
CA VAL A 106 5.76 -23.82 12.55
C VAL A 106 4.27 -24.19 12.45
N ARG A 107 3.93 -25.48 12.44
CA ARG A 107 2.54 -25.98 12.30
C ARG A 107 1.68 -25.60 13.50
N GLU A 108 2.19 -25.82 14.71
CA GLU A 108 1.44 -25.56 15.94
C GLU A 108 1.23 -24.06 16.17
N ARG A 109 2.18 -23.24 15.71
CA ARG A 109 2.09 -21.78 15.79
C ARG A 109 1.08 -21.20 14.80
N LEU A 110 1.05 -21.68 13.55
CA LEU A 110 0.00 -21.34 12.59
C LEU A 110 -1.39 -21.75 13.10
N ARG A 111 -1.50 -22.95 13.68
CA ARG A 111 -2.76 -23.46 14.24
C ARG A 111 -3.28 -22.56 15.37
N LYS A 112 -2.42 -22.17 16.32
CA LYS A 112 -2.81 -21.28 17.44
C LYS A 112 -3.15 -19.87 16.99
N THR A 113 -2.38 -19.29 16.07
CA THR A 113 -2.66 -17.94 15.55
C THR A 113 -3.99 -17.90 14.80
N CYS A 114 -4.24 -18.85 13.89
CA CYS A 114 -5.53 -18.92 13.21
C CYS A 114 -6.69 -19.12 14.19
N TRP A 115 -6.54 -19.98 15.20
CA TRP A 115 -7.57 -20.23 16.20
C TRP A 115 -7.91 -18.98 17.02
N VAL A 116 -6.91 -18.26 17.52
CA VAL A 116 -7.13 -17.04 18.33
C VAL A 116 -7.80 -15.94 17.51
N THR A 117 -7.37 -15.73 16.27
CA THR A 117 -7.95 -14.70 15.41
C THR A 117 -9.41 -15.01 15.10
N LEU A 118 -9.73 -16.27 14.78
CA LEU A 118 -11.12 -16.68 14.51
C LEU A 118 -12.00 -16.62 15.76
N ASP A 119 -11.50 -17.06 16.92
CA ASP A 119 -12.23 -17.01 18.20
C ASP A 119 -12.54 -15.56 18.63
N TYR A 120 -11.60 -14.64 18.41
CA TYR A 120 -11.79 -13.23 18.72
C TYR A 120 -12.88 -12.59 17.84
N MET A 121 -12.91 -12.94 16.55
CA MET A 121 -13.93 -12.45 15.60
C MET A 121 -15.32 -13.03 15.88
N ASP A 122 -15.41 -14.31 16.26
CA ASP A 122 -16.71 -14.94 16.62
C ASP A 122 -17.31 -14.36 17.92
N LYS A 123 -16.46 -13.90 18.86
CA LYS A 123 -16.90 -13.36 20.15
C LYS A 123 -17.17 -11.86 20.16
N HIS A 124 -16.76 -11.14 19.12
CA HIS A 124 -16.95 -9.69 18.99
C HIS A 124 -17.46 -9.37 17.56
N PRO A 125 -18.76 -9.57 17.29
CA PRO A 125 -19.36 -9.32 15.97
C PRO A 125 -19.34 -7.84 15.56
#